data_AF-A0AA38VHP5-F1
#
_entry.id   AF-A0AA38VHP5-F1
#
_cell.length_a   1.000
_cell.length_b   1.000
_cell.length_c   1.000
_cell.angle_alpha   90.00
_cell.angle_beta   90.00
_cell.angle_gamma   90.00
#
_symmetry.space_group_name_H-M   'P 1'
#
loop_
_entity.id
_entity.type
_entity.pdbx_description
1 polymer ?
#
loop_
_entity_poly.entity_id
_entity_poly.type
_entity_poly.pdbx_seq_one_letter_code
_entity_poly.pdbx_strand_id
1 'polypeptide(L)'
;MFDVSGAEYSAFRDYCQKVGILERSRHHAFSIVLDGMTLDFYFGRILVSSFPDNLRLRPLHTMIWQIKIHFENTQQQMNHAAMRRAISLRKQMAEHPQTKPPLRD
;
A
#
# COMPACT_ATOMS: atom_id res chain seq x y z
N MET A 1 1.66 8.24 -4.82
CA MET A 1 1.84 6.79 -4.70
C MET A 1 2.85 6.37 -5.74
N PHE A 2 4.08 6.11 -5.30
CA PHE A 2 5.17 5.62 -6.14
C PHE A 2 4.66 4.40 -6.92
N ASP A 3 4.68 4.49 -8.24
CA ASP A 3 4.38 3.36 -9.11
C ASP A 3 5.57 2.41 -9.02
N VAL A 4 5.41 1.40 -8.15
CA VAL A 4 6.33 0.27 -8.02
C VAL A 4 6.30 -0.61 -9.29
N SER A 5 5.73 -0.14 -10.40
CA SER A 5 6.12 -0.62 -11.72
C SER A 5 7.65 -0.57 -11.83
N GLY A 6 8.24 -1.56 -12.50
CA GLY A 6 9.69 -1.70 -12.57
C GLY A 6 10.42 -0.48 -13.13
N ALA A 7 9.70 0.45 -13.77
CA ALA A 7 10.23 1.66 -14.38
C ALA A 7 10.74 2.69 -13.35
N GLU A 8 9.94 3.08 -12.34
CA GLU A 8 10.37 4.07 -11.35
C GLU A 8 11.48 3.51 -10.45
N TYR A 9 11.42 2.21 -10.13
CA TYR A 9 12.49 1.52 -9.42
C TYR A 9 13.79 1.46 -10.24
N SER A 10 13.70 1.15 -11.55
CA SER A 10 14.88 1.16 -12.41
C SER A 10 15.49 2.55 -12.50
N ALA A 11 14.66 3.59 -12.67
CA ALA A 11 15.13 4.98 -12.68
C ALA A 11 15.82 5.37 -11.37
N PHE A 12 15.25 5.00 -10.22
CA PHE A 12 15.86 5.22 -8.91
C PHE A 12 17.21 4.49 -8.77
N ARG A 13 17.28 3.22 -9.19
CA ARG A 13 18.51 2.43 -9.13
C ARG A 13 19.59 3.04 -10.01
N ASP A 14 19.24 3.42 -11.23
CA ASP A 14 20.16 4.01 -12.19
C ASP A 14 20.64 5.38 -11.71
N TYR A 15 19.77 6.17 -11.06
CA TYR A 15 20.16 7.41 -10.40
C TYR A 15 21.14 7.16 -9.25
N CYS A 16 20.84 6.24 -8.34
CA CYS A 16 21.74 5.84 -7.26
C CYS A 16 23.11 5.40 -7.78
N GLN A 17 23.15 4.68 -8.89
CA GLN A 17 24.39 4.25 -9.52
C GLN A 17 25.17 5.43 -10.12
N LYS A 18 24.49 6.36 -10.79
CA LYS A 18 25.11 7.58 -11.35
C LYS A 18 25.75 8.46 -10.27
N VAL A 19 25.09 8.60 -9.11
CA VAL A 19 25.60 9.42 -8.00
C VAL A 19 26.51 8.66 -7.03
N GLY A 20 26.83 7.39 -7.31
CA GLY A 20 27.76 6.60 -6.49
C GLY A 20 27.19 6.10 -5.15
N ILE A 21 25.86 6.05 -4.99
CA ILE A 21 25.23 5.50 -3.79
C ILE A 21 25.40 3.97 -3.80
N LEU A 22 26.17 3.50 -2.81
CA LEU A 22 26.39 2.09 -2.54
C LEU A 22 25.06 1.38 -2.28
N GLU A 23 24.91 0.16 -2.79
CA GLU A 23 23.68 -0.62 -2.67
C GLU A 23 23.20 -0.76 -1.21
N ARG A 24 24.14 -1.00 -0.30
CA ARG A 24 23.89 -1.05 1.14
C ARG A 24 23.31 0.23 1.72
N SER A 25 23.47 1.39 1.08
CA SER A 25 22.99 2.70 1.53
C SER A 25 21.74 3.17 0.78
N ARG A 26 21.32 2.46 -0.26
CA ARG A 26 20.15 2.85 -1.09
C ARG A 26 18.84 2.83 -0.33
N HIS A 27 18.73 2.07 0.75
CA HIS A 27 17.54 2.03 1.61
C HIS A 27 17.26 3.38 2.27
N HIS A 28 18.29 4.12 2.70
CA HIS A 28 18.13 5.49 3.19
C HIS A 28 17.67 6.44 2.09
N ALA A 29 18.30 6.37 0.91
CA ALA A 29 17.90 7.19 -0.24
C ALA A 29 16.46 6.88 -0.70
N PHE A 30 16.03 5.61 -0.57
CA PHE A 30 14.69 5.20 -0.94
C PHE A 30 13.61 5.83 -0.05
N SER A 31 13.90 6.12 1.22
CA SER A 31 12.93 6.80 2.09
C SER A 31 12.55 8.21 1.61
N ILE A 32 13.42 8.87 0.83
CA ILE A 32 13.17 10.21 0.27
C ILE A 32 12.06 10.18 -0.78
N VAL A 33 11.91 9.07 -1.50
CA VAL A 33 10.92 8.93 -2.57
C VAL A 33 9.58 8.38 -2.09
N LEU A 34 9.46 8.02 -0.81
CA LEU A 34 8.22 7.55 -0.21
C LEU A 34 7.43 8.70 0.41
N ASP A 35 6.11 8.64 0.30
CA ASP A 35 5.18 9.64 0.84
C ASP A 35 4.14 9.02 1.79
N GLY A 36 3.68 9.83 2.75
CA GLY A 36 2.56 9.54 3.64
C GLY A 36 2.58 8.13 4.27
N MET A 37 1.47 7.39 4.08
CA MET A 37 1.29 6.06 4.67
C MET A 37 2.34 5.04 4.21
N THR A 38 2.92 5.21 3.02
CA THR A 38 3.96 4.32 2.51
C THR A 38 5.27 4.52 3.25
N LEU A 39 5.60 5.78 3.58
CA LEU A 39 6.75 6.12 4.42
C LEU A 39 6.59 5.56 5.84
N ASP A 40 5.41 5.73 6.44
CA ASP A 40 5.09 5.22 7.78
C ASP A 40 5.18 3.68 7.84
N PHE A 41 4.65 3.00 6.82
CA PHE A 41 4.75 1.54 6.71
C PHE A 41 6.21 1.09 6.53
N TYR A 42 6.97 1.82 5.71
CA TYR A 42 8.38 1.52 5.48
C TYR A 42 9.20 1.56 6.77
N PHE A 43 9.11 2.64 7.54
CA PHE A 43 9.85 2.75 8.80
C PHE A 43 9.28 1.86 9.90
N GLY A 44 7.97 1.86 10.11
CA GLY A 44 7.34 1.18 11.23
C GLY A 44 7.25 -0.35 11.09
N ARG A 45 7.28 -0.88 9.86
CA ARG A 45 7.15 -2.33 9.61
C ARG A 45 8.33 -2.91 8.86
N ILE A 46 8.73 -2.31 7.74
CA ILE A 46 9.72 -2.93 6.86
C ILE A 46 11.14 -2.81 7.43
N LEU A 47 11.54 -1.60 7.83
CA LEU A 47 12.87 -1.36 8.36
C LEU A 47 13.06 -2.07 9.70
N VAL A 48 12.15 -1.88 10.67
CA VAL A 48 12.19 -2.53 11.99
C VAL A 48 12.20 -4.06 11.88
N SER A 49 11.35 -4.65 11.04
CA SER A 49 11.31 -6.10 10.84
C SER A 49 12.52 -6.65 10.08
N SER A 50 13.35 -5.80 9.48
CA SER A 50 14.60 -6.20 8.82
C SER A 50 15.79 -6.29 9.78
N PHE A 51 15.62 -5.92 11.05
CA PHE A 51 16.63 -6.03 12.11
C PHE A 51 16.21 -6.90 13.32
N PRO A 52 15.59 -8.10 13.14
CA PRO A 52 15.09 -8.83 14.30
C PRO A 52 16.21 -9.44 15.13
N ASP A 53 17.28 -9.98 14.53
CA ASP A 53 18.37 -10.63 15.30
C ASP A 53 19.75 -10.67 14.59
N ASN A 54 19.87 -10.13 13.37
CA ASN A 54 21.13 -10.14 12.63
C ASN A 54 21.26 -8.87 11.79
N LEU A 55 22.40 -8.20 11.87
CA LEU A 55 22.79 -6.90 11.26
C LEU A 55 22.74 -6.83 9.71
N ARG A 56 21.92 -7.64 9.03
CA ARG A 56 21.80 -7.64 7.58
C ARG A 56 20.51 -7.00 7.13
N LEU A 57 20.62 -5.75 6.70
CA LEU A 57 19.62 -5.07 5.89
C LEU A 57 19.20 -5.97 4.73
N ARG A 58 17.89 -6.19 4.60
CA ARG A 58 17.33 -6.91 3.45
C ARG A 58 17.60 -6.14 2.15
N PRO A 59 17.75 -6.84 1.01
CA PRO A 59 17.88 -6.18 -0.27
C PRO A 59 16.73 -5.20 -0.52
N LEU A 60 17.04 -4.02 -1.06
CA LEU A 60 16.06 -2.97 -1.28
C LEU A 60 14.87 -3.45 -2.14
N HIS A 61 15.15 -4.25 -3.16
CA HIS A 61 14.11 -4.88 -4.00
C HIS A 61 13.07 -5.66 -3.17
N THR A 62 13.51 -6.41 -2.16
CA THR A 62 12.61 -7.17 -1.28
C THR A 62 11.75 -6.24 -0.43
N MET A 63 12.33 -5.16 0.11
CA MET A 63 11.60 -4.16 0.89
C MET A 63 10.50 -3.51 0.04
N ILE A 64 10.83 -3.15 -1.20
CA ILE A 64 9.91 -2.56 -2.17
C ILE A 64 8.77 -3.51 -2.53
N TRP A 65 9.09 -4.79 -2.77
CA TRP A 65 8.08 -5.80 -3.05
C TRP A 65 7.09 -6.00 -1.90
N GLN A 66 7.57 -5.96 -0.64
CA GLN A 66 6.71 -6.04 0.54
C GLN A 66 5.76 -4.84 0.66
N ILE A 67 6.25 -3.63 0.36
CA ILE A 67 5.41 -2.42 0.30
C ILE A 67 4.31 -2.60 -0.73
N LYS A 68 4.67 -3.01 -1.96
CA LYS A 68 3.72 -3.22 -3.05
C LYS A 68 2.59 -4.18 -2.64
N ILE A 69 2.95 -5.37 -2.15
CA ILE A 69 1.96 -6.38 -1.74
C ILE A 69 1.07 -5.88 -0.62
N HIS A 70 1.62 -5.14 0.36
CA HIS A 70 0.82 -4.62 1.46
C HIS A 70 -0.27 -3.66 0.96
N PHE A 71 0.08 -2.71 0.09
CA PHE A 71 -0.88 -1.73 -0.41
C PHE A 71 -1.85 -2.34 -1.44
N GLU A 72 -1.40 -3.25 -2.30
CA GLU A 72 -2.28 -3.99 -3.22
C GLU A 72 -3.32 -4.82 -2.45
N ASN A 73 -2.90 -5.55 -1.42
CA ASN A 73 -3.81 -6.33 -0.58
C ASN A 73 -4.76 -5.44 0.22
N THR A 74 -4.26 -4.33 0.76
CA THR A 74 -5.11 -3.36 1.49
C THR A 74 -6.19 -2.78 0.58
N GLN A 75 -5.82 -2.38 -0.64
CA GLN A 75 -6.76 -1.87 -1.63
C GLN A 75 -7.80 -2.93 -2.03
N GLN A 76 -7.37 -4.17 -2.26
CA GLN A 76 -8.29 -5.28 -2.54
C GLN A 76 -9.27 -5.51 -1.38
N GLN A 77 -8.78 -5.51 -0.13
CA GLN A 77 -9.64 -5.68 1.05
C GLN A 77 -10.67 -4.55 1.18
N MET A 78 -10.26 -3.30 0.94
CA MET A 78 -11.17 -2.15 0.93
C MET A 78 -12.25 -2.28 -0.15
N ASN A 79 -11.87 -2.71 -1.35
CA ASN A 79 -12.81 -2.95 -2.45
C ASN A 79 -13.82 -4.06 -2.12
N HIS A 80 -13.34 -5.18 -1.56
CA HIS A 80 -14.22 -6.27 -1.11
C HIS A 80 -15.17 -5.83 0.02
N ALA A 81 -14.71 -5.00 0.95
CA ALA A 81 -15.55 -4.45 2.01
C ALA A 81 -16.62 -3.50 1.44
N ALA A 82 -16.25 -2.62 0.51
CA ALA A 82 -17.18 -1.72 -0.17
C ALA A 82 -18.24 -2.49 -0.96
N MET A 83 -17.84 -3.53 -1.70
CA MET A 83 -18.75 -4.39 -2.44
C MET A 83 -19.74 -5.10 -1.51
N ARG A 84 -19.27 -5.65 -0.39
CA ARG A 84 -20.14 -6.30 0.61
C ARG A 84 -21.15 -5.32 1.20
N ARG A 85 -20.74 -4.09 1.52
CA ARG A 85 -21.67 -3.04 1.98
C ARG A 85 -22.71 -2.70 0.92
N ALA A 86 -22.32 -2.55 -0.34
CA ALA A 86 -23.25 -2.27 -1.44
C ALA A 86 -24.28 -3.39 -1.64
N ILE A 87 -23.85 -4.66 -1.56
CA ILE A 87 -24.76 -5.82 -1.63
C ILE A 87 -25.72 -5.83 -0.44
N SER A 88 -25.22 -5.60 0.77
CA SER A 88 -26.05 -5.55 1.99
C SER A 88 -27.11 -4.45 1.91
N LEU A 89 -26.73 -3.25 1.48
CA LEU A 89 -27.67 -2.13 1.30
C LEU A 89 -28.76 -2.46 0.28
N ARG A 90 -28.39 -3.07 -0.86
CA ARG A 90 -29.37 -3.49 -1.88
C ARG A 90 -30.35 -4.51 -1.33
N LYS A 91 -29.90 -5.49 -0.53
CA LYS A 91 -30.78 -6.45 0.13
C LYS A 91 -31.73 -5.77 1.10
N GLN A 92 -31.23 -4.87 1.96
CA GLN A 92 -32.06 -4.12 2.90
C GLN A 92 -33.13 -3.28 2.20
N MET A 93 -32.78 -2.63 1.07
CA MET A 93 -33.76 -1.88 0.27
C MET A 93 -34.79 -2.77 -0.42
N ALA A 94 -34.43 -4.01 -0.77
CA ALA A 94 -35.36 -4.98 -1.36
C ALA A 94 -36.27 -5.65 -0.32
N GLU A 95 -35.78 -5.84 0.91
CA GLU A 95 -36.53 -6.40 2.05
C GLU A 95 -37.44 -5.37 2.72
N HIS A 96 -37.05 -4.09 2.68
CA HIS A 96 -37.86 -2.96 3.15
C HIS A 96 -38.00 -1.91 2.03
N PRO A 97 -38.74 -2.21 0.95
CA PRO A 97 -39.11 -1.19 -0.03
C PRO A 97 -40.00 -0.20 0.72
N GLN A 98 -39.60 1.07 0.79
CA GLN A 98 -40.30 2.10 1.56
C GLN A 98 -41.82 1.94 1.41
N THR A 99 -42.48 1.58 2.52
CA THR A 99 -43.93 1.61 2.61
C THR A 99 -44.36 3.01 2.21
N LYS A 100 -45.21 3.10 1.17
CA LYS A 100 -45.81 4.34 0.70
C LYS A 100 -46.21 5.21 1.90
N PRO A 101 -45.96 6.54 1.88
CA PRO A 101 -46.58 7.40 2.87
C PRO A 101 -48.10 7.18 2.80
N PRO A 102 -48.81 7.09 3.93
CA PRO A 102 -50.25 6.93 3.90
C PRO A 102 -50.84 8.13 3.15
N LEU A 103 -51.61 7.84 2.10
CA LEU A 103 -52.51 8.82 1.49
C LEU A 103 -53.45 9.30 2.60
N ARG A 104 -53.30 10.57 2.98
CA ARG A 104 -54.31 11.28 3.78
C ARG A 104 -55.41 11.70 2.82
N ASP A 105 -56.58 11.08 2.95
CA ASP A 105 -57.89 11.68 2.65
C ASP A 105 -58.88 11.19 3.72
#